data_AF-A0A182T5T4-F1
#
_entry.id   AF-A0A182T5T4-F1
#
_cell.length_a   1.000
_cell.length_b   1.000
_cell.length_c   1.000
_cell.angle_alpha   90.00
_cell.angle_beta   90.00
_cell.angle_gamma   90.00
#
_symmetry.space_group_name_H-M   'P 1'
#
loop_
_entity.id
_entity.type
_entity.pdbx_description
1 polymer ?
#
loop_
_entity_poly.entity_id
_entity_poly.type
_entity_poly.pdbx_seq_one_letter_code
_entity_poly.pdbx_strand_id
1 'polypeptide(L)'
;LHDDVVIVAIQRNRPTATAQMPGRPSRKARDVEPEYGQQTFLMELQIVSTAKRSFSQLHWKQYTMVQQRNNQEKTTQFELTSTKYPPLYFSRVKSYHLESEGPLK
;
A
#
# COMPACT_ATOMS: atom_id res chain seq x y z
N LEU A 1 11.03 -5.46 -24.03
CA LEU A 1 10.46 -5.67 -22.69
C LEU A 1 10.67 -4.36 -21.94
N HIS A 2 9.72 -3.43 -22.07
CA HIS A 2 9.86 -2.05 -21.58
C HIS A 2 8.85 -1.83 -20.46
N ASP A 3 8.95 -2.60 -19.40
CA ASP A 3 8.06 -2.39 -18.26
C ASP A 3 8.77 -1.44 -17.29
N ASP A 4 8.74 -0.15 -17.65
CA ASP A 4 9.07 0.98 -16.77
C ASP A 4 7.98 1.12 -15.68
N VAL A 5 7.53 0.01 -15.11
CA VAL A 5 6.41 -0.07 -14.17
C VAL A 5 6.88 -0.73 -12.88
N VAL A 6 6.57 -0.09 -11.77
CA VAL A 6 6.79 -0.59 -10.42
C VAL A 6 5.42 -0.96 -9.83
N ILE A 7 5.31 -2.19 -9.35
CA ILE A 7 4.12 -2.66 -8.64
C ILE A 7 4.45 -2.76 -7.15
N VAL A 8 3.65 -2.09 -6.33
CA VAL A 8 3.78 -2.15 -4.87
C VAL A 8 2.52 -2.78 -4.30
N ALA A 9 2.67 -3.89 -3.60
CA ALA A 9 1.60 -4.57 -2.89
C ALA A 9 1.79 -4.42 -1.38
N ILE A 10 0.84 -3.76 -0.72
CA ILE A 10 0.84 -3.56 0.73
C ILE A 10 -0.31 -4.36 1.32
N GLN A 11 0.03 -5.42 2.05
CA GLN A 11 -0.94 -6.21 2.79
C GLN A 11 -1.10 -5.65 4.20
N ARG A 12 -2.32 -5.30 4.57
CA ARG A 12 -2.65 -4.83 5.91
C ARG A 12 -3.14 -5.99 6.77
N ASN A 13 -2.28 -6.47 7.66
CA ASN A 13 -2.64 -7.44 8.69
C ASN A 13 -3.08 -6.69 9.95
N ARG A 14 -4.39 -6.45 10.12
CA ARG A 14 -4.92 -6.02 11.42
C ARG A 14 -5.19 -7.27 12.27
N PRO A 15 -4.66 -7.35 13.51
CA PRO A 15 -5.04 -8.44 14.40
C PRO A 15 -6.54 -8.40 14.66
N THR A 16 -7.20 -9.56 14.59
CA THR A 16 -8.59 -9.70 15.00
C THR A 16 -8.72 -9.30 16.46
N ALA A 17 -9.79 -8.58 16.81
CA ALA A 17 -10.02 -8.02 18.15
C ALA A 17 -10.03 -9.08 19.28
N THR A 18 -10.03 -10.36 18.94
CA THR A 18 -9.99 -11.50 19.86
C THR A 18 -8.60 -11.82 20.43
N ALA A 19 -7.51 -11.21 19.92
CA ALA A 19 -6.15 -11.54 20.34
C ALA A 19 -5.60 -10.71 21.52
N GLN A 20 -6.39 -9.79 22.10
CA GLN A 20 -5.93 -8.97 23.22
C GLN A 20 -6.96 -8.97 24.36
N MET A 21 -6.51 -9.54 25.49
CA MET A 21 -6.97 -9.37 26.89
C MET A 21 -7.69 -10.58 27.54
N PRO A 22 -7.00 -11.36 28.39
CA PRO A 22 -7.67 -12.16 29.41
C PRO A 22 -8.10 -11.24 30.57
N GLY A 23 -9.40 -11.10 30.81
CA GLY A 23 -9.90 -10.74 32.15
C GLY A 23 -10.69 -9.44 32.36
N ARG A 24 -11.58 -9.00 31.47
CA ARG A 24 -12.61 -8.00 31.85
C ARG A 24 -14.03 -8.38 31.40
N PRO A 25 -15.01 -8.53 32.32
CA PRO A 25 -16.40 -8.71 31.95
C PRO A 25 -17.02 -7.34 31.65
N SER A 26 -16.93 -6.90 30.40
CA SER A 26 -17.56 -5.66 29.96
C SER A 26 -18.94 -5.95 29.38
N ARG A 27 -19.96 -5.33 29.98
CA ARG A 27 -21.36 -5.33 29.54
C ARG A 27 -21.47 -4.99 28.05
N LYS A 28 -22.09 -5.90 27.28
CA LYS A 28 -22.59 -5.66 25.91
C LYS A 28 -21.63 -4.84 25.04
N ALA A 29 -20.40 -5.32 24.88
CA ALA A 29 -19.67 -5.01 23.65
C ALA A 29 -20.50 -5.64 22.52
N ARG A 30 -21.19 -4.82 21.73
CA ARG A 30 -21.58 -5.26 20.38
C ARG A 30 -20.30 -5.80 19.76
N ASP A 31 -20.32 -7.03 19.28
CA ASP A 31 -19.25 -7.58 18.46
C ASP A 31 -19.11 -6.66 17.24
N VAL A 32 -18.32 -5.60 17.38
CA VAL A 32 -17.79 -4.85 16.26
C VAL A 32 -16.69 -5.75 15.75
N GLU A 33 -17.11 -6.78 15.01
CA GLU A 33 -16.27 -7.48 14.05
C GLU A 33 -15.40 -6.42 13.37
N PRO A 34 -14.08 -6.62 13.25
CA PRO A 34 -13.25 -5.71 12.48
C PRO A 34 -13.97 -5.50 11.14
N GLU A 35 -14.47 -4.28 10.92
CA GLU A 35 -15.39 -3.98 9.80
C GLU A 35 -14.76 -4.32 8.43
N TYR A 36 -13.44 -4.52 8.43
CA TYR A 36 -12.63 -4.82 7.28
C TYR A 36 -11.80 -6.09 7.56
N GLY A 37 -12.02 -7.13 6.74
CA GLY A 37 -11.19 -8.34 6.71
C GLY A 37 -9.79 -8.07 6.16
N GLN A 38 -9.15 -9.07 5.54
CA GLN A 38 -7.82 -8.88 4.94
C GLN A 38 -7.90 -7.86 3.80
N GLN A 39 -7.01 -6.86 3.82
CA GLN A 39 -6.93 -5.82 2.79
C GLN A 39 -5.55 -5.82 2.15
N THR A 40 -5.51 -5.80 0.82
CA THR A 40 -4.30 -5.64 0.02
C THR A 40 -4.45 -4.41 -0.86
N PHE A 41 -3.50 -3.51 -0.78
CA PHE A 41 -3.42 -2.30 -1.58
C PHE A 41 -2.38 -2.50 -2.68
N LEU A 42 -2.79 -2.34 -3.93
CA LEU A 42 -1.98 -2.54 -5.13
C LEU A 42 -1.79 -1.21 -5.82
N MET A 43 -0.55 -0.73 -5.89
CA MET A 43 -0.18 0.51 -6.57
C MET A 43 0.68 0.17 -7.78
N GLU A 44 0.26 0.61 -8.96
CA GLU A 44 1.05 0.54 -10.19
C GLU A 44 1.54 1.94 -10.54
N LEU A 45 2.85 2.06 -10.67
CA LEU A 45 3.54 3.32 -10.85
C LEU A 45 4.45 3.25 -12.08
N GLN A 46 4.40 4.26 -12.95
CA GLN A 46 5.28 4.38 -14.10
C GLN A 46 6.55 5.14 -13.74
N ILE A 47 7.72 4.58 -14.07
CA ILE A 47 8.99 5.28 -14.00
C ILE A 47 9.05 6.30 -15.15
N VAL A 48 9.23 7.57 -14.80
CA VAL A 48 9.27 8.69 -15.75
C VAL A 48 10.58 9.45 -15.63
N SER A 49 11.15 9.76 -16.79
CA SER A 49 12.30 10.64 -16.95
C SER A 49 11.84 12.08 -17.20
N THR A 50 12.55 13.05 -16.66
CA THR A 50 12.38 14.47 -17.00
C THR A 50 13.51 14.91 -17.94
N ALA A 51 13.36 16.05 -18.60
CA ALA A 51 14.41 16.62 -19.44
C ALA A 51 15.75 16.82 -18.70
N LYS A 52 15.72 16.99 -17.37
CA LYS A 52 16.91 17.23 -16.54
C LYS A 52 17.44 15.98 -15.84
N ARG A 53 16.62 14.93 -15.70
CA ARG A 53 16.96 13.76 -14.88
C ARG A 53 16.23 12.52 -15.37
N SER A 54 16.98 11.48 -15.73
CA SER A 54 16.44 10.17 -16.09
C SER A 54 15.89 9.43 -14.88
N PHE A 55 14.78 8.70 -15.05
CA PHE A 55 14.20 7.78 -14.07
C PHE A 55 14.13 8.40 -12.67
N SER A 56 13.42 9.52 -12.54
CA SER A 56 13.40 10.31 -11.30
C SER A 56 12.03 10.50 -10.70
N GLN A 57 11.00 10.07 -11.42
CA GLN A 57 9.61 10.23 -11.02
C GLN A 57 8.87 8.90 -11.14
N LEU A 58 7.89 8.70 -10.27
CA LEU A 58 6.90 7.63 -10.33
C LEU A 58 5.53 8.26 -10.51
N HIS A 59 4.89 8.00 -11.64
CA HIS A 59 3.55 8.50 -11.97
C HIS A 59 2.52 7.41 -11.68
N TRP A 60 1.38 7.78 -11.08
CA TRP A 60 0.32 6.83 -10.79
C TRP A 60 -0.33 6.32 -12.08
N LYS A 61 -0.38 5.00 -12.26
CA LYS A 61 -1.13 4.35 -13.36
C LYS A 61 -2.40 3.70 -12.87
N GLN A 62 -2.32 2.97 -11.76
CA GLN A 62 -3.46 2.29 -11.16
C GLN A 62 -3.30 2.23 -9.64
N TYR A 63 -4.41 2.36 -8.92
CA TYR A 63 -4.47 2.09 -7.50
C TYR A 63 -5.74 1.31 -7.19
N THR A 64 -5.57 0.14 -6.58
CA THR A 64 -6.65 -0.81 -6.31
C THR A 64 -6.53 -1.33 -4.88
N MET A 65 -7.64 -1.48 -4.19
CA MET A 65 -7.72 -2.21 -2.93
C MET A 65 -8.55 -3.48 -3.13
N VAL A 66 -7.96 -4.62 -2.78
CA VAL A 66 -8.64 -5.91 -2.70
C VAL A 66 -8.92 -6.20 -1.24
N GLN A 67 -10.19 -6.46 -0.92
CA GLN A 67 -10.63 -6.82 0.43
C GLN A 67 -11.30 -8.19 0.40
N GLN A 68 -10.84 -9.09 1.26
CA GLN A 68 -11.42 -10.42 1.42
C GLN A 68 -12.22 -10.51 2.72
N ARG A 69 -13.46 -10.98 2.64
CA ARG A 69 -14.35 -11.22 3.78
C ARG A 69 -15.29 -12.38 3.48
N ASN A 70 -15.42 -13.34 4.39
CA ASN A 70 -16.36 -14.48 4.27
C ASN A 70 -16.26 -15.20 2.90
N ASN A 71 -15.04 -15.45 2.43
CA ASN A 71 -14.73 -16.02 1.11
C ASN A 71 -15.25 -15.20 -0.09
N GLN A 72 -15.66 -13.95 0.13
CA GLN A 72 -15.98 -13.00 -0.92
C GLN A 72 -14.86 -11.98 -1.07
N GLU A 73 -14.52 -11.68 -2.31
CA GLU A 73 -13.56 -10.64 -2.67
C GLU A 73 -14.32 -9.40 -3.14
N LYS A 74 -13.95 -8.25 -2.58
CA LYS A 74 -14.39 -6.95 -3.05
C LYS A 74 -13.18 -6.15 -3.52
N THR A 75 -13.23 -5.72 -4.77
CA THR A 75 -12.20 -4.88 -5.38
C THR A 75 -12.70 -3.47 -5.54
N THR A 76 -11.94 -2.51 -5.03
CA THR A 76 -12.21 -1.07 -5.16
C THR A 76 -11.07 -0.44 -5.95
N GLN A 77 -11.38 0.17 -7.09
CA GLN A 77 -10.43 0.95 -7.88
C GLN A 77 -10.56 2.43 -7.51
N PHE A 78 -9.43 3.11 -7.33
CA PHE A 78 -9.41 4.53 -7.01
C PHE A 78 -9.26 5.38 -8.27
N GLU A 79 -9.98 6.50 -8.31
CA GLU A 79 -9.80 7.50 -9.36
C GLU A 79 -8.53 8.32 -9.10
N LEU A 80 -7.61 8.26 -10.06
CA LEU A 80 -6.30 8.91 -9.97
C LEU A 80 -6.38 10.32 -10.56
N THR A 81 -6.51 11.32 -9.70
CA THR A 81 -6.34 12.74 -10.09
C THR A 81 -4.97 13.24 -9.66
N SER A 82 -4.32 14.06 -10.50
CA SER A 82 -2.99 14.62 -10.20
C SER A 82 -2.95 15.47 -8.93
N THR A 83 -4.10 15.98 -8.47
CA THR A 83 -4.25 16.74 -7.23
C THR A 83 -4.22 15.86 -5.98
N LYS A 84 -4.78 14.65 -6.04
CA LYS A 84 -4.82 13.70 -4.91
C LYS A 84 -3.64 12.74 -4.92
N TYR A 85 -3.14 12.41 -6.12
CA TYR A 85 -2.09 11.44 -6.36
C TYR A 85 -0.98 12.09 -7.20
N PRO A 86 -0.19 13.01 -6.63
CA PRO A 86 0.92 13.63 -7.34
C PRO A 86 2.04 12.61 -7.61
N PRO A 87 2.91 12.86 -8.60
CA PRO A 87 4.09 12.03 -8.84
C PRO A 87 4.99 11.93 -7.61
N LEU A 88 5.56 10.74 -7.38
CA LEU A 88 6.57 10.53 -6.35
C LEU A 88 7.95 10.76 -6.95
N TYR A 89 8.85 11.37 -6.19
CA TYR A 89 10.22 11.66 -6.64
C TYR A 89 11.19 10.76 -5.92
N PHE A 90 12.17 10.24 -6.64
CA PHE A 90 13.23 9.45 -6.05
C PHE A 90 14.59 9.84 -6.63
N SER A 91 15.63 9.49 -5.87
CA SER A 91 17.02 9.67 -6.26
C SER A 91 17.69 8.33 -6.42
N ARG A 92 18.55 8.21 -7.44
CA ARG A 92 19.42 7.05 -7.57
C ARG A 92 20.41 7.05 -6.41
N VAL A 93 20.51 5.92 -5.72
CA VAL A 93 21.49 5.69 -4.66
C VAL A 93 22.69 4.93 -5.23
N LYS A 94 23.88 5.13 -4.66
CA LYS A 94 25.11 4.45 -5.13
C LYS A 94 25.13 2.97 -4.77
N SER A 95 24.65 2.62 -3.58
CA SER A 95 24.58 1.25 -3.07
C SER A 95 23.36 1.09 -2.16
N TYR A 96 22.63 -0.02 -2.31
CA TYR A 96 21.55 -0.43 -1.41
C TYR A 96 21.88 -1.84 -0.91
N HIS A 97 21.81 -2.03 0.41
CA HIS A 97 21.97 -3.33 1.05
C HIS A 97 20.73 -3.62 1.90
N LEU A 98 20.30 -4.88 1.94
CA LEU A 98 19.12 -5.29 2.70
C LEU A 98 19.21 -4.92 4.20
N GLU A 99 20.42 -4.92 4.75
CA GLU A 99 20.72 -4.58 6.14
C GLU A 99 20.79 -3.07 6.42
N SER A 100 20.48 -2.22 5.43
CA SER A 100 20.55 -0.76 5.61
C SER A 100 19.44 -0.29 6.56
N GLU A 101 19.80 0.09 7.79
CA GLU A 101 18.85 0.51 8.84
C GLU A 101 18.30 1.94 8.69
N GLY A 102 18.58 2.63 7.59
CA GLY A 102 18.16 4.03 7.41
C GLY A 102 17.79 4.37 5.97
N PRO A 103 17.01 5.44 5.76
CA PRO A 103 16.81 5.99 4.43
C PRO A 103 18.17 6.30 3.82
N LEU A 104 18.37 5.83 2.59
CA LEU A 104 19.62 6.00 1.86
C LEU A 104 19.89 7.50 1.70
N LYS A 105 20.98 7.98 2.32
CA LYS A 105 21.43 9.38 2.25
C LYS A 105 21.85 9.75 0.83
#